data_AF-I4B585-F1
#
_entry.id   AF-I4B585-F1
#
_cell.length_a   1.000
_cell.length_b   1.000
_cell.length_c   1.000
_cell.angle_alpha   90.00
_cell.angle_beta   90.00
_cell.angle_gamma   90.00
#
_symmetry.space_group_name_H-M   'P 1'
#
loop_
_entity.id
_entity.type
_entity.pdbx_description
1 polymer ?
#
loop_
_entity_poly.entity_id
_entity_poly.type
_entity_poly.pdbx_seq_one_letter_code
_entity_poly.pdbx_strand_id
1 'polypeptide(L)'
;MSHGRNEGDRATDSRRPSMMRKILKRALQLVGVVVLAAVVFLLVNFRHTAAFPSIISSFYSKEFCSCYFVTEGTVEQCHNFARQWVPTQSFELDKEKRTVTVKGLFVTTTARYTGDRYGCVLDSWQ
;
A
#
# COMPACT_ATOMS: atom_id res chain seq x y z
N MET A 1 48.68 7.15 60.41
CA MET A 1 48.89 8.03 59.23
C MET A 1 48.18 7.38 58.05
N SER A 2 47.23 8.11 57.48
CA SER A 2 46.13 7.61 56.66
C SER A 2 46.51 7.00 55.32
N HIS A 3 45.76 5.95 55.00
CA HIS A 3 45.44 5.50 53.64
C HIS A 3 44.94 6.66 52.77
N GLY A 4 45.45 6.77 51.54
CA GLY A 4 44.93 7.69 50.52
C GLY A 4 45.45 7.36 49.13
N ARG A 5 44.94 6.27 48.53
CA ARG A 5 45.16 5.96 47.11
C ARG A 5 44.13 6.77 46.30
N ASN A 6 44.59 7.85 45.67
CA ASN A 6 43.81 8.66 44.73
C ASN A 6 43.68 7.90 43.40
N GLU A 7 42.50 7.33 43.13
CA GLU A 7 42.19 6.75 41.82
C GLU A 7 40.69 6.87 41.53
N GLY A 8 40.22 8.11 41.56
CA GLY A 8 38.89 8.50 41.11
C GLY A 8 39.04 9.72 40.23
N ASP A 9 39.21 9.52 38.92
CA ASP A 9 38.14 9.91 38.02
C ASP A 9 38.40 9.42 36.60
N ARG A 10 37.44 8.61 36.15
CA ARG A 10 37.23 8.19 34.77
C ARG A 10 37.14 9.43 33.89
N ALA A 11 38.26 9.82 33.27
CA ALA A 11 38.25 10.65 32.08
C ALA A 11 37.48 9.88 31.01
N THR A 12 36.24 10.31 30.81
CA THR A 12 35.29 9.82 29.84
C THR A 12 35.92 9.75 28.46
N ASP A 13 35.89 8.54 27.91
CA ASP A 13 36.32 8.17 26.57
C ASP A 13 35.70 9.09 25.50
N SER A 14 36.45 10.11 25.10
CA SER A 14 36.19 11.03 23.99
C SER A 14 36.19 10.35 22.60
N ARG A 15 36.41 9.03 22.53
CA ARG A 15 36.59 8.27 21.29
C ARG A 15 35.30 7.64 20.73
N ARG A 16 34.14 7.81 21.40
CA ARG A 16 32.80 7.34 20.95
C ARG A 16 32.20 7.96 19.67
N PRO A 17 32.42 9.24 19.29
CA PRO A 17 31.70 9.81 18.15
C PRO A 17 32.18 9.25 16.79
N SER A 18 33.41 8.75 16.68
CA SER A 18 33.97 8.29 15.41
C SER A 18 33.46 6.92 14.97
N MET A 19 33.30 5.98 15.91
CA MET A 19 32.80 4.63 15.66
C MET A 19 31.31 4.64 15.28
N MET A 20 30.51 5.43 16.00
CA MET A 20 29.07 5.54 15.76
C MET A 20 28.77 6.19 14.40
N ARG A 21 29.56 7.19 13.99
CA ARG A 21 29.50 7.80 12.64
C ARG A 21 29.88 6.80 11.53
N LYS A 22 30.87 5.92 11.77
CA LYS A 22 31.24 4.87 10.81
C LYS A 22 30.12 3.83 10.65
N ILE A 23 29.52 3.39 11.76
CA ILE A 23 28.40 2.45 11.74
C ILE A 23 27.20 3.06 11.00
N LEU A 24 26.82 4.30 11.32
CA LEU A 24 25.74 5.01 10.65
C LEU A 24 26.00 5.15 9.14
N LYS A 25 27.23 5.51 8.75
CA LYS A 25 27.62 5.60 7.34
C LYS A 25 27.52 4.25 6.62
N ARG A 26 27.94 3.16 7.26
CA ARG A 26 27.82 1.80 6.69
C ARG A 26 26.36 1.37 6.59
N ALA A 27 25.53 1.67 7.60
CA ALA A 27 24.10 1.40 7.56
C ALA A 27 23.42 2.18 6.42
N LEU A 28 23.74 3.46 6.27
CA LEU A 28 23.20 4.28 5.18
C LEU A 28 23.66 3.77 3.80
N GLN A 29 24.92 3.34 3.67
CA GLN A 29 25.43 2.71 2.45
C GLN A 29 24.66 1.43 2.13
N LEU A 30 24.41 0.57 3.13
CA LEU A 30 23.62 -0.66 2.95
C LEU A 30 22.18 -0.35 2.54
N VAL A 31 21.52 0.60 3.21
CA VAL A 31 20.17 1.05 2.84
C VAL A 31 20.16 1.57 1.40
N GLY A 32 21.16 2.37 1.01
CA GLY A 32 21.30 2.87 -0.35
C GLY A 32 21.42 1.74 -1.38
N VAL A 33 22.23 0.71 -1.10
CA VAL A 33 22.35 -0.49 -1.95
C VAL A 33 21.03 -1.25 -2.04
N VAL A 34 20.32 -1.44 -0.92
CA VAL A 34 19.01 -2.11 -0.91
C VAL A 34 17.97 -1.34 -1.71
N VAL A 35 17.90 -0.02 -1.55
CA VAL A 35 16.99 0.84 -2.32
C VAL A 35 17.33 0.77 -3.80
N LEU A 36 18.61 0.84 -4.17
CA LEU A 36 19.04 0.71 -5.56
C LEU A 36 18.64 -0.64 -6.15
N ALA A 37 18.87 -1.74 -5.42
CA ALA A 37 18.48 -3.08 -5.85
C ALA A 37 16.95 -3.19 -6.03
N ALA A 38 16.17 -2.62 -5.12
CA ALA A 38 14.71 -2.57 -5.23
C ALA A 38 14.26 -1.77 -6.46
N VAL A 39 14.85 -0.60 -6.73
CA VAL A 39 14.54 0.21 -7.91
C VAL A 39 14.87 -0.56 -9.20
N VAL A 40 16.05 -1.17 -9.30
CA VAL A 40 16.43 -1.99 -10.45
C VAL A 40 15.44 -3.14 -10.63
N PHE A 41 15.06 -3.82 -9.54
CA PHE A 41 14.06 -4.88 -9.59
C PHE A 41 12.70 -4.39 -10.11
N LEU A 42 12.21 -3.25 -9.62
CA LEU A 42 10.94 -2.66 -10.08
C LEU A 42 11.00 -2.24 -11.55
N LEU A 43 12.12 -1.71 -12.03
CA LEU A 43 12.31 -1.32 -13.43
C LEU A 43 12.33 -2.54 -14.36
N VAL A 44 13.08 -3.59 -14.00
CA VAL A 44 13.13 -4.83 -14.79
C VAL A 44 11.77 -5.52 -14.83
N ASN A 45 11.02 -5.50 -13.73
CA ASN A 45 9.71 -6.13 -13.60
C ASN A 45 8.53 -5.16 -13.80
N PHE A 46 8.77 -4.01 -14.45
CA PHE A 46 7.83 -2.90 -14.48
C PHE A 46 6.43 -3.31 -14.96
N ARG A 47 6.35 -4.19 -15.96
CA ARG A 47 5.07 -4.68 -16.49
C ARG A 47 4.21 -5.40 -15.46
N HIS A 48 4.83 -6.18 -14.57
CA HIS A 48 4.10 -6.87 -13.50
C HIS A 48 3.72 -5.90 -12.39
N THR A 49 4.63 -5.01 -12.00
CA THR A 49 4.39 -4.07 -10.90
C THR A 49 3.39 -2.98 -11.26
N ALA A 50 3.31 -2.58 -12.53
CA ALA A 50 2.36 -1.59 -13.03
C ALA A 50 0.90 -2.10 -13.05
N ALA A 51 0.68 -3.41 -12.96
CA ALA A 51 -0.66 -3.99 -12.90
C ALA A 51 -1.28 -3.94 -11.50
N PHE A 52 -0.48 -3.77 -10.44
CA PHE A 52 -0.98 -3.79 -9.06
C PHE A 52 -1.85 -2.58 -8.67
N PRO A 53 -1.55 -1.33 -9.07
CA PRO A 53 -2.34 -0.18 -8.59
C PRO A 53 -3.83 -0.26 -8.94
N SER A 54 -4.20 -0.87 -10.06
CA SER A 54 -5.61 -1.02 -10.44
C SER A 54 -6.36 -2.06 -9.61
N ILE A 55 -5.67 -2.95 -8.87
CA ILE A 55 -6.30 -4.06 -8.15
C ILE A 55 -7.32 -3.57 -7.12
N ILE A 56 -7.03 -2.47 -6.43
CA ILE A 56 -7.89 -1.95 -5.35
C ILE A 56 -9.19 -1.40 -5.92
N SER A 57 -9.11 -0.49 -6.89
CA SER A 57 -10.32 0.07 -7.50
C SER A 57 -11.10 -0.96 -8.33
N SER A 58 -10.41 -1.87 -9.03
CA SER A 58 -11.04 -2.94 -9.80
C SER A 58 -11.79 -3.93 -8.92
N PHE A 59 -11.15 -4.42 -7.86
CA PHE A 59 -11.79 -5.34 -6.92
C PHE A 59 -12.98 -4.68 -6.25
N TYR A 60 -12.77 -3.50 -5.65
CA TYR A 60 -13.83 -2.85 -4.87
C TYR A 60 -15.04 -2.51 -5.75
N SER A 61 -14.84 -1.93 -6.93
CA SER A 61 -15.95 -1.59 -7.84
C SER A 61 -16.73 -2.84 -8.26
N LYS A 62 -16.04 -3.93 -8.61
CA LYS A 62 -16.67 -5.18 -9.07
C LYS A 62 -17.42 -5.90 -7.96
N GLU A 63 -16.81 -6.07 -6.78
CA GLU A 63 -17.44 -6.77 -5.66
C GLU A 63 -18.62 -5.97 -5.10
N PHE A 64 -18.49 -4.64 -4.99
CA PHE A 64 -19.61 -3.79 -4.59
C PHE A 64 -20.74 -3.88 -5.62
N CYS A 65 -20.43 -3.73 -6.92
CA CYS A 65 -21.43 -3.82 -7.99
C CYS A 65 -22.17 -5.16 -7.95
N SER A 66 -21.43 -6.27 -7.80
CA SER A 66 -22.01 -7.61 -7.75
C SER A 66 -22.92 -7.78 -6.53
N CYS A 67 -22.44 -7.36 -5.36
CA CYS A 67 -23.25 -7.36 -4.14
C CYS A 67 -24.55 -6.56 -4.32
N TYR A 68 -24.46 -5.35 -4.89
CA TYR A 68 -25.59 -4.43 -4.95
C TYR A 68 -26.60 -4.81 -6.04
N PHE A 69 -26.15 -5.11 -7.25
CA PHE A 69 -27.04 -5.33 -8.40
C PHE A 69 -27.35 -6.81 -8.69
N VAL A 70 -26.50 -7.75 -8.26
CA VAL A 70 -26.72 -9.18 -8.49
C VAL A 70 -27.34 -9.83 -7.25
N THR A 71 -26.80 -9.54 -6.06
CA THR A 71 -27.30 -10.15 -4.81
C THR A 71 -28.31 -9.29 -4.07
N GLU A 72 -28.58 -8.08 -4.57
CA GLU A 72 -29.54 -7.12 -3.99
C GLU A 72 -29.25 -6.76 -2.51
N GLY A 73 -27.97 -6.73 -2.14
CA GLY A 73 -27.53 -6.32 -0.81
C GLY A 73 -27.72 -4.82 -0.55
N THR A 74 -27.77 -4.44 0.73
CA THR A 74 -27.78 -3.01 1.10
C THR A 74 -26.43 -2.36 0.82
N VAL A 75 -26.41 -1.03 0.68
CA VAL A 75 -25.18 -0.25 0.46
C VAL A 75 -24.14 -0.53 1.54
N GLU A 76 -24.55 -0.61 2.81
CA GLU A 76 -23.65 -0.90 3.93
C GLU A 76 -23.08 -2.32 3.86
N GLN A 77 -23.90 -3.32 3.58
CA GLN A 77 -23.46 -4.70 3.39
C GLN A 77 -22.43 -4.79 2.26
N CYS A 78 -22.67 -4.09 1.14
CA CYS A 78 -21.78 -4.11 0.00
C CYS A 78 -20.47 -3.36 0.24
N HIS A 79 -20.46 -2.29 1.03
CA HIS A 79 -19.21 -1.66 1.47
C HIS A 79 -18.38 -2.59 2.35
N ASN A 80 -19.03 -3.34 3.26
CA ASN A 80 -18.36 -4.31 4.12
C ASN A 80 -17.83 -5.50 3.30
N PHE A 81 -18.61 -5.97 2.33
CA PHE A 81 -18.24 -7.07 1.44
C PHE A 81 -17.03 -6.72 0.56
N ALA A 82 -17.02 -5.52 -0.04
CA ALA A 82 -15.95 -5.05 -0.90
C ALA A 82 -14.70 -4.53 -0.14
N ARG A 83 -14.76 -4.46 1.20
CA ARG A 83 -13.73 -3.81 2.02
C ARG A 83 -12.36 -4.49 1.89
N GLN A 84 -11.33 -3.69 1.68
CA GLN A 84 -9.94 -4.10 1.70
C GLN A 84 -9.17 -3.37 2.80
N TRP A 85 -7.97 -3.85 3.14
CA TRP A 85 -7.11 -3.18 4.13
C TRP A 85 -6.57 -1.83 3.62
N VAL A 86 -6.41 -1.71 2.29
CA VAL A 86 -6.05 -0.45 1.63
C VAL A 86 -7.30 0.40 1.42
N PRO A 87 -7.33 1.66 1.86
CA PRO A 87 -8.51 2.52 1.70
C PRO A 87 -8.72 2.93 0.24
N THR A 88 -9.98 3.07 -0.15
CA THR A 88 -10.38 3.75 -1.39
C THR A 88 -10.37 5.27 -1.18
N GLN A 89 -10.06 6.01 -2.23
CA GLN A 89 -9.98 7.48 -2.24
C GLN A 89 -11.32 8.13 -2.60
N SER A 90 -12.10 7.47 -3.46
CA SER A 90 -13.46 7.91 -3.79
C SER A 90 -14.32 6.71 -4.19
N PHE A 91 -15.62 6.87 -4.02
CA PHE A 91 -16.64 5.88 -4.35
C PHE A 91 -17.87 6.61 -4.91
N GLU A 92 -18.42 6.09 -5.99
CA GLU A 92 -19.64 6.59 -6.63
C GLU A 92 -20.50 5.40 -7.08
N LEU A 93 -21.78 5.41 -6.70
CA LEU A 93 -22.79 4.45 -7.14
C LEU A 93 -23.81 5.19 -8.01
N ASP A 94 -23.85 4.87 -9.29
CA ASP A 94 -24.88 5.35 -10.21
C ASP A 94 -25.90 4.23 -10.42
N LYS A 95 -27.06 4.39 -9.79
CA LYS A 95 -28.14 3.39 -9.82
C LYS A 95 -28.87 3.34 -11.15
N GLU A 96 -28.94 4.46 -11.87
CA GLU A 96 -29.63 4.56 -13.16
C GLU A 96 -28.82 3.84 -14.25
N LYS A 97 -27.51 4.11 -14.31
CA LYS A 97 -26.59 3.44 -15.25
C LYS A 97 -26.12 2.06 -14.78
N ARG A 98 -26.49 1.68 -13.56
CA ARG A 98 -26.08 0.45 -12.87
C ARG A 98 -24.56 0.26 -12.84
N THR A 99 -23.86 1.32 -12.42
CA THR A 99 -22.39 1.35 -12.37
C THR A 99 -21.87 1.74 -10.99
N VAL A 100 -20.67 1.25 -10.70
CA VAL A 100 -19.91 1.60 -9.50
C VAL A 100 -18.53 2.07 -9.93
N THR A 101 -18.18 3.31 -9.61
CA THR A 101 -16.88 3.90 -9.92
C THR A 101 -16.09 4.10 -8.64
N VAL A 102 -14.86 3.60 -8.60
CA VAL A 102 -13.99 3.66 -7.42
C VAL A 102 -12.63 4.17 -7.81
N LYS A 103 -12.05 5.04 -6.98
CA LYS A 103 -10.63 5.41 -7.06
C LYS A 103 -9.87 4.76 -5.91
N GLY A 104 -8.80 4.05 -6.22
CA GLY A 104 -7.91 3.40 -5.26
C GLY A 104 -6.50 3.36 -5.79
N LEU A 105 -5.50 3.64 -4.95
CA LEU A 105 -4.10 3.80 -5.34
C LEU A 105 -3.91 4.69 -6.59
N PHE A 106 -4.66 5.79 -6.65
CA PHE A 106 -4.70 6.77 -7.75
C PHE A 106 -5.26 6.27 -9.08
N VAL A 107 -5.68 5.01 -9.17
CA VAL A 107 -6.34 4.44 -10.36
C VAL A 107 -7.85 4.45 -10.17
N THR A 108 -8.56 4.94 -11.17
CA THR A 108 -10.03 4.93 -11.21
C THR A 108 -10.51 3.79 -12.07
N THR A 109 -11.43 2.98 -11.56
CA THR A 109 -12.04 1.85 -12.28
C THR A 109 -13.55 1.88 -12.10
N THR A 110 -14.28 1.51 -13.15
CA THR A 110 -15.74 1.41 -13.15
C THR A 110 -16.15 -0.03 -13.42
N ALA A 111 -17.08 -0.54 -12.62
CA ALA A 111 -17.79 -1.78 -12.87
C ALA A 111 -19.24 -1.49 -13.27
N ARG A 112 -19.78 -2.31 -14.17
CA ARG A 112 -21.13 -2.19 -14.72
C ARG A 112 -21.85 -3.51 -14.66
N TYR A 113 -23.09 -3.50 -14.18
CA TYR A 113 -23.99 -4.63 -14.30
C TYR A 113 -24.48 -4.76 -15.76
N THR A 114 -24.33 -5.94 -16.34
CA THR A 114 -24.61 -6.23 -17.77
C THR A 114 -25.74 -7.23 -17.99
N GLY A 115 -26.42 -7.65 -16.93
CA GLY A 115 -27.48 -8.66 -16.96
C GLY A 115 -27.08 -9.94 -16.22
N ASP A 116 -28.04 -10.84 -16.02
CA ASP A 116 -27.90 -11.99 -15.11
C ASP A 116 -26.83 -13.01 -15.52
N ARG A 117 -26.51 -13.09 -16.81
CA ARG A 117 -25.51 -14.04 -17.31
C ARG A 117 -24.09 -13.73 -16.84
N TYR A 118 -23.71 -12.46 -16.84
CA TYR A 118 -22.34 -12.02 -16.54
C TYR A 118 -22.26 -11.17 -15.27
N GLY A 119 -23.39 -10.69 -14.77
CA GLY A 119 -23.48 -9.81 -13.61
C GLY A 119 -22.66 -8.53 -13.85
N CYS A 120 -21.78 -8.21 -12.91
CA CYS A 120 -20.92 -7.04 -12.99
C CYS A 120 -19.55 -7.33 -13.64
N VAL A 121 -19.23 -6.57 -14.67
CA VAL A 121 -17.93 -6.59 -15.37
C VAL A 121 -17.24 -5.23 -15.22
N LEU A 122 -15.92 -5.19 -15.37
CA LEU A 122 -15.21 -3.91 -15.45
C LEU A 122 -15.42 -3.31 -16.83
N ASP A 123 -15.59 -1.98 -16.92
CA ASP A 123 -15.73 -1.28 -18.21
C ASP A 123 -14.47 -1.47 -19.08
N SER A 124 -13.29 -1.70 -18.49
CA SER A 124 -12.05 -2.00 -19.21
C SER A 124 -12.00 -3.41 -19.82
N TRP A 125 -12.99 -4.28 -19.54
CA TRP A 125 -13.12 -5.61 -20.14
C TRP A 125 -14.05 -5.63 -21.35
N GLN A 126 -14.67 -4.49 -21.67
CA GLN A 126 -15.55 -4.28 -22.81
C GLN A 126 -14.77 -3.66 -23.97
#